data_AF-A0A0H3CDT3-F1
#
_entry.id   AF-A0A0H3CDT3-F1
#
_cell.length_a   1.000
_cell.length_b   1.000
_cell.length_c   1.000
_cell.angle_alpha   90.00
_cell.angle_beta   90.00
_cell.angle_gamma   90.00
#
_symmetry.space_group_name_H-M   'P 1'
#
loop_
_entity.id
_entity.type
_entity.pdbx_description
1 polymer ?
#
loop_
_entity_poly.entity_id
_entity_poly.type
_entity_poly.pdbx_seq_one_letter_code
_entity_poly.pdbx_strand_id
1 'polypeptide(L)'
;MSDSEPPRRKTLSLKSAVVAPGGPPPLERMVKSSTKTVFVAPQAAPPPPPPAPVVGDWKCKPCGTRFDPPTELSDEDHVRCPSCNARLGLASDFRADPPNVAKLRARWLKKA
;
A
#
# COMPACT_ATOMS: atom_id res chain seq x y z
N MET A 1 46.65 -26.03 -7.47
CA MET A 1 46.42 -24.62 -7.84
C MET A 1 44.92 -24.38 -7.85
N SER A 2 44.48 -23.40 -7.07
CA SER A 2 43.13 -22.80 -6.97
C SER A 2 42.03 -23.60 -6.26
N ASP A 3 42.16 -23.64 -4.93
CA ASP A 3 41.01 -23.54 -4.01
C ASP A 3 40.35 -22.17 -4.27
N SER A 4 39.07 -22.15 -4.64
CA SER A 4 38.33 -20.90 -4.91
C SER A 4 36.90 -21.04 -4.43
N GLU A 5 36.75 -21.21 -3.12
CA GLU A 5 35.48 -20.97 -2.44
C GLU A 5 35.27 -19.44 -2.31
N PRO A 6 34.12 -18.88 -2.75
CA PRO A 6 33.88 -17.45 -2.67
C PRO A 6 33.76 -16.99 -1.20
N PRO A 7 34.27 -15.79 -0.84
CA PRO A 7 34.33 -15.34 0.55
C PRO A 7 32.93 -15.18 1.13
N ARG A 8 32.60 -16.00 2.16
CA ARG A 8 31.33 -15.87 2.90
C ARG A 8 31.23 -14.49 3.54
N ARG A 9 30.27 -13.70 3.08
CA ARG A 9 29.91 -12.42 3.72
C ARG A 9 29.42 -12.68 5.15
N LYS A 10 29.82 -11.81 6.09
CA LYS A 10 29.34 -11.84 7.48
C LYS A 10 27.87 -11.43 7.52
N THR A 11 26.97 -12.40 7.50
CA THR A 11 25.56 -12.18 7.79
C THR A 11 25.41 -11.90 9.27
N LEU A 12 24.81 -10.77 9.63
CA LEU A 12 24.43 -10.46 11.00
C LEU A 12 23.39 -11.52 11.43
N SER A 13 23.84 -12.51 12.18
CA SER A 13 22.98 -13.57 12.70
C SER A 13 22.04 -12.95 13.73
N LEU A 14 20.76 -12.79 13.38
CA LEU A 14 19.75 -12.49 14.37
C LEU A 14 19.60 -13.74 15.23
N LYS A 15 20.27 -13.73 16.38
CA LYS A 15 19.97 -14.64 17.49
C LYS A 15 18.46 -14.63 17.71
N SER A 16 17.83 -15.78 17.50
CA SER A 16 16.41 -15.99 17.75
C SER A 16 16.06 -15.45 19.12
N ALA A 17 15.03 -14.62 19.18
CA ALA A 17 14.56 -14.04 20.42
C ALA A 17 14.19 -15.17 21.39
N VAL A 18 14.90 -15.18 22.51
CA VAL A 18 14.60 -15.99 23.67
C VAL A 18 13.16 -15.67 24.09
N VAL A 19 12.32 -16.69 24.22
CA VAL A 19 11.00 -16.56 24.83
C VAL A 19 11.25 -16.34 26.32
N ALA A 20 11.18 -15.09 26.75
CA ALA A 20 11.14 -14.77 28.17
C ALA A 20 9.82 -15.31 28.74
N PRO A 21 9.83 -16.13 29.83
CA PRO A 21 8.61 -16.54 30.48
C PRO A 21 8.04 -15.32 31.21
N GLY A 22 7.04 -14.66 30.61
CA GLY A 22 6.35 -13.51 31.21
C GLY A 22 5.95 -12.36 30.28
N GLY A 23 5.98 -12.52 28.94
CA GLY A 23 5.43 -11.52 28.03
C GLY A 23 3.89 -11.52 27.99
N PRO A 24 3.23 -10.37 27.80
CA PRO A 24 1.77 -10.31 27.69
C PRO A 24 1.29 -11.17 26.52
N PRO A 25 0.12 -11.83 26.66
CA PRO A 25 -0.35 -12.78 25.65
C PRO A 25 -0.48 -12.10 24.29
N PRO A 26 -0.10 -12.78 23.20
CA PRO A 26 -0.31 -12.26 21.85
C PRO A 26 -1.80 -12.00 21.67
N LEU A 27 -2.15 -10.81 21.19
CA LEU A 27 -3.54 -10.48 20.86
C LEU A 27 -4.03 -11.46 19.82
N GLU A 28 -4.97 -12.31 20.25
CA GLU A 28 -5.57 -13.34 19.43
C GLU A 28 -6.12 -12.73 18.13
N ARG A 29 -5.81 -13.39 17.02
CA ARG A 29 -6.29 -13.01 15.70
C ARG A 29 -7.79 -13.24 15.68
N MET A 30 -8.56 -12.15 15.82
CA MET A 30 -10.01 -12.15 15.85
C MET A 30 -10.60 -12.91 14.65
N VAL A 31 -10.96 -14.18 14.86
CA VAL A 31 -11.77 -14.94 13.91
C VAL A 31 -13.16 -14.36 14.00
N LYS A 32 -13.65 -13.78 12.91
CA LYS A 32 -15.02 -13.26 12.82
C LYS A 32 -15.99 -14.42 13.00
N SER A 33 -16.45 -14.59 14.23
CA SER A 33 -17.55 -15.49 14.56
C SER A 33 -18.82 -14.89 13.96
N SER A 34 -19.42 -15.63 13.02
CA SER A 34 -20.74 -15.34 12.46
C SER A 34 -21.79 -15.52 13.54
N THR A 35 -22.01 -14.50 14.37
CA THR A 35 -23.12 -14.48 15.31
C THR A 35 -24.29 -13.77 14.66
N LYS A 36 -25.33 -14.55 14.32
CA LYS A 36 -26.68 -14.07 14.04
C LYS A 36 -27.15 -13.24 15.25
N THR A 37 -27.16 -11.93 15.12
CA THR A 37 -27.74 -11.02 16.11
C THR A 37 -29.06 -10.49 15.61
N VAL A 38 -30.09 -10.71 16.42
CA VAL A 38 -31.48 -10.31 16.28
C VAL A 38 -31.59 -8.80 16.07
N PHE A 39 -32.36 -8.40 15.06
CA PHE A 39 -32.72 -7.03 14.76
C PHE A 39 -33.55 -6.44 15.90
N VAL A 40 -33.00 -5.43 16.58
CA VAL A 40 -33.78 -4.41 17.28
C VAL A 40 -33.61 -3.15 16.43
N ALA A 41 -34.71 -2.66 15.85
CA ALA A 41 -34.72 -1.43 15.08
C ALA A 41 -34.75 -0.23 16.03
N PRO A 42 -33.79 0.70 15.90
CA PRO A 42 -34.14 2.10 16.05
C PRO A 42 -33.53 2.93 14.90
N GLN A 43 -34.42 3.57 14.15
CA GLN A 43 -34.17 4.66 13.19
C GLN A 43 -33.18 4.36 12.06
N ALA A 44 -33.70 4.39 10.83
CA ALA A 44 -32.93 4.31 9.60
C ALA A 44 -31.91 5.44 9.53
N ALA A 45 -30.68 5.18 10.00
CA ALA A 45 -29.52 5.89 9.48
C ALA A 45 -29.46 5.60 7.96
N PRO A 46 -29.26 6.61 7.10
CA PRO A 46 -29.08 6.37 5.68
C PRO A 46 -27.95 5.35 5.50
N PRO A 47 -28.10 4.40 4.55
CA PRO A 47 -27.05 3.40 4.31
C PRO A 47 -25.71 4.12 4.11
N PRO A 48 -24.59 3.60 4.67
CA PRO A 48 -23.29 4.16 4.37
C PRO A 48 -23.15 4.19 2.84
N PRO A 49 -22.69 5.31 2.25
CA PRO A 49 -22.55 5.38 0.81
C PRO A 49 -21.71 4.18 0.34
N PRO A 50 -22.06 3.57 -0.81
CA PRO A 50 -21.29 2.46 -1.35
C PRO A 50 -19.81 2.86 -1.38
N PRO A 51 -18.88 1.98 -1.00
CA PRO A 51 -17.45 2.29 -1.08
C PRO A 51 -17.20 2.78 -2.50
N ALA A 52 -16.70 4.01 -2.63
CA ALA A 52 -16.47 4.62 -3.92
C ALA A 52 -15.71 3.61 -4.80
N PRO A 53 -16.11 3.41 -6.06
CA PRO A 53 -15.36 2.55 -6.96
C PRO A 53 -13.89 2.96 -6.88
N VAL A 54 -13.00 1.97 -6.86
CA VAL A 54 -11.55 2.21 -6.82
C VAL A 54 -11.14 2.73 -8.20
N VAL A 55 -11.58 3.95 -8.50
CA VAL A 55 -11.29 4.69 -9.72
C VAL A 55 -9.93 5.29 -9.50
N GLY A 56 -8.96 4.78 -10.24
CA GLY A 56 -7.64 5.35 -10.31
C GLY A 56 -7.21 5.29 -11.75
N ASP A 57 -7.07 6.46 -12.38
CA ASP A 57 -6.57 6.60 -13.74
C ASP A 57 -5.09 6.20 -13.85
N TRP A 58 -4.45 5.87 -12.72
CA TRP A 58 -3.03 5.55 -12.65
C TRP A 58 -2.76 4.18 -12.04
N LYS A 59 -1.74 3.51 -12.57
CA LYS A 59 -1.21 2.25 -12.06
C LYS A 59 0.23 2.44 -11.62
N CYS A 60 0.49 2.14 -10.36
CA CYS A 60 1.85 2.12 -9.83
C CYS A 60 2.71 1.10 -10.61
N LYS A 61 3.88 1.52 -11.14
CA LYS A 61 4.80 0.61 -11.84
C LYS A 61 5.47 -0.42 -10.90
N PRO A 62 5.93 -0.06 -9.67
CA PRO A 62 6.59 -1.02 -8.79
C PRO A 62 5.67 -2.08 -8.18
N CYS A 63 4.47 -1.74 -7.71
CA CYS A 63 3.57 -2.73 -7.08
C CYS A 63 2.35 -3.11 -7.93
N GLY A 64 2.06 -2.36 -8.99
CA GLY A 64 0.93 -2.64 -9.86
C GLY A 64 -0.44 -2.19 -9.34
N THR A 65 -0.53 -1.63 -8.14
CA THR A 65 -1.79 -1.14 -7.56
C THR A 65 -2.31 0.08 -8.32
N ARG A 66 -3.63 0.12 -8.54
CA ARG A 66 -4.31 1.30 -9.07
C ARG A 66 -4.46 2.35 -7.98
N PHE A 67 -4.25 3.60 -8.34
CA PHE A 67 -4.38 4.72 -7.43
C PHE A 67 -4.81 5.96 -8.20
N ASP A 68 -5.31 6.94 -7.45
CA ASP A 68 -5.62 8.26 -7.96
C ASP A 68 -4.63 9.27 -7.33
N PRO A 69 -3.94 10.11 -8.12
CA PRO A 69 -3.03 11.11 -7.60
C PRO A 69 -3.82 12.23 -6.90
N PRO A 70 -3.53 12.55 -5.63
CA PRO A 70 -4.25 13.58 -4.89
C PRO A 70 -4.12 14.97 -5.53
N THR A 71 -5.25 15.65 -5.73
CA THR A 71 -5.33 17.02 -6.28
C THR A 71 -4.96 18.10 -5.27
N GLU A 72 -4.93 17.76 -3.99
CA GLU A 72 -4.59 18.68 -2.89
C GLU A 72 -3.08 18.85 -2.67
N LEU A 73 -2.24 18.01 -3.28
CA LEU A 73 -0.78 18.13 -3.16
C LEU A 73 -0.25 19.31 -3.98
N SER A 74 0.79 19.99 -3.49
CA SER A 74 1.46 21.02 -4.29
C SER A 74 2.17 20.39 -5.48
N ASP A 75 2.34 21.15 -6.56
CA ASP A 75 2.98 20.67 -7.79
C ASP A 75 4.44 20.20 -7.60
N GLU A 76 5.08 20.64 -6.52
CA GLU A 76 6.43 20.29 -6.08
C GLU A 76 6.47 19.04 -5.17
N ASP A 77 5.32 18.60 -4.66
CA ASP A 77 5.23 17.44 -3.79
C ASP A 77 5.36 16.13 -4.56
N HIS A 78 5.99 15.16 -3.90
CA HIS A 78 6.13 13.82 -4.44
C HIS A 78 4.89 12.98 -4.14
N VAL A 79 4.19 12.56 -5.19
CA VAL A 79 3.11 11.58 -5.09
C VAL A 79 3.69 10.22 -4.74
N ARG A 80 3.17 9.62 -3.68
CA ARG A 80 3.55 8.29 -3.21
C ARG A 80 2.43 7.30 -3.49
N CYS A 81 2.82 6.06 -3.82
CA CYS A 81 1.83 5.00 -3.96
C CYS A 81 1.21 4.67 -2.60
N PRO A 82 -0.13 4.67 -2.44
CA PRO A 82 -0.76 4.32 -1.16
C PRO A 82 -0.56 2.85 -0.76
N SER A 83 -0.21 1.98 -1.71
CA SER A 83 -0.06 0.54 -1.47
C SER A 83 1.37 0.10 -1.15
N CYS A 84 2.39 0.67 -1.82
CA CYS A 84 3.79 0.29 -1.59
C CYS A 84 4.67 1.46 -1.11
N ASN A 85 4.10 2.63 -0.88
CA ASN A 85 4.76 3.86 -0.43
C ASN A 85 5.95 4.32 -1.30
N ALA A 86 6.08 3.79 -2.53
CA ALA A 86 7.12 4.18 -3.45
C ALA A 86 6.86 5.60 -3.97
N ARG A 87 7.92 6.39 -4.14
CA ARG A 87 7.86 7.71 -4.80
C ARG A 87 7.61 7.49 -6.29
N LEU A 88 6.48 7.99 -6.78
CA LEU A 88 6.06 7.80 -8.16
C LEU A 88 6.49 8.95 -9.07
N GLY A 89 6.44 10.18 -8.57
CA GLY A 89 6.85 11.39 -9.30
C GLY A 89 6.30 12.64 -8.63
N LEU A 90 6.42 13.79 -9.26
CA LEU A 90 5.86 15.06 -8.78
C LEU A 90 4.38 15.17 -9.15
N ALA A 91 3.58 15.84 -8.31
CA ALA A 91 2.16 16.05 -8.61
C ALA A 91 1.96 16.82 -9.93
N SER A 92 2.86 17.74 -10.28
CA SER A 92 2.88 18.43 -11.58
C SER A 92 2.96 17.47 -12.77
N ASP A 93 3.81 16.45 -12.72
CA ASP A 93 3.97 15.48 -13.81
C ASP A 93 2.70 14.64 -14.03
N PHE A 94 1.90 14.42 -12.97
CA PHE A 94 0.61 13.74 -13.05
C PHE A 94 -0.50 14.63 -13.64
N ARG A 95 -0.40 15.95 -13.46
CA ARG A 95 -1.37 16.95 -13.94
C ARG A 95 -1.03 17.54 -15.32
N ALA A 96 0.20 17.36 -15.79
CA ALA A 96 0.62 17.84 -17.10
C ALA A 96 -0.26 17.24 -18.23
N ASP A 97 -0.60 18.06 -19.22
CA ASP A 97 -1.31 17.65 -20.44
C ASP A 97 -0.40 17.92 -21.66
N PRO A 98 0.15 16.87 -22.33
CA PRO A 98 0.04 15.45 -22.02
C PRO A 98 0.90 15.02 -20.81
N PRO A 99 0.49 13.97 -20.08
CA PRO A 99 1.18 13.46 -18.89
C PRO A 99 2.60 12.98 -19.18
N ASN A 100 3.54 13.37 -18.33
CA ASN A 100 4.94 12.96 -18.49
C ASN A 100 5.21 11.56 -17.90
N VAL A 101 4.61 10.53 -18.50
CA VAL A 101 4.74 9.13 -18.07
C VAL A 101 6.18 8.60 -18.12
N ALA A 102 7.11 9.29 -18.80
CA ALA A 102 8.52 8.94 -18.82
C ALA A 102 9.24 9.27 -17.50
N LYS A 103 8.86 10.38 -16.85
CA LYS A 103 9.38 10.78 -15.54
C LYS A 103 8.67 10.07 -14.39
N LEU A 104 7.42 9.65 -14.61
CA LEU A 104 6.61 8.97 -13.61
C LEU A 104 6.93 7.47 -13.54
N ARG A 105 7.05 6.95 -12.32
CA ARG A 105 7.03 5.49 -12.05
C ARG A 105 5.59 4.98 -11.94
N ALA A 106 4.69 5.53 -12.75
CA ALA A 106 3.28 5.15 -12.86
C ALA A 106 2.90 5.02 -14.34
N ARG A 107 1.90 4.19 -14.64
CA ARG A 107 1.30 4.05 -15.98
C ARG A 107 -0.07 4.71 -15.97
N TRP A 108 -0.34 5.53 -16.97
CA TRP A 108 -1.67 6.09 -17.21
C TRP A 108 -2.59 4.99 -17.80
N LEU A 109 -3.76 4.80 -17.21
CA LEU A 109 -4.74 3.75 -17.55
C LEU A 109 -5.99 4.27 -18.25
N LYS A 110 -6.24 5.58 -18.31
CA LYS A 110 -7.36 6.12 -19.09
C LYS A 110 -7.19 5.66 -20.53
N LYS A 111 -8.08 4.78 -20.98
CA LYS A 111 -8.26 4.49 -22.40
C LYS A 111 -8.56 5.82 -23.08
N ALA A 112 -7.79 6.12 -24.13
CA ALA A 112 -8.17 7.12 -25.13
C ALA A 112 -9.55 6.77 -25.69
#